data_AF-A0A516RM76-F1
#
_entry.id   AF-A0A516RM76-F1
#
_cell.length_a   1.000
_cell.length_b   1.000
_cell.length_c   1.000
_cell.angle_alpha   90.00
_cell.angle_beta   90.00
_cell.angle_gamma   90.00
#
_symmetry.space_group_name_H-M   'P 1'
#
loop_
_entity.id
_entity.type
_entity.pdbx_description
1 polymer ?
#
loop_
_entity_poly.entity_id
_entity_poly.type
_entity_poly.pdbx_seq_one_letter_code
_entity_poly.pdbx_strand_id
1 'polypeptide(L)'
;MASGGPGAITLRAIAREMGMTPNAIYGYFATRDDLVTTLISDVYTSLADAVDAAWDATPAKDPADRIRAWAHAFRGWTLVNPEGFRLIYGDPVPGYIAPEGGAAPDAAQRVCTALTGLAAAAWPHAERLYADSDFQWSDFDAGLLDKVRPAFPHLPPAGVALALRIWGHLHGPVSLEIYGHLRNQTASPEKLFHEELTQLVASLGIAPKG
;
A
#
# COMPACT_ATOMS: atom_id res chain seq x y z
N MET A 1 -7.28 -1.34 19.13
CA MET A 1 -5.96 -1.87 18.66
C MET A 1 -4.73 -1.36 19.45
N ALA A 2 -4.88 -0.37 20.32
CA ALA A 2 -3.75 0.45 20.81
C ALA A 2 -2.79 -0.21 21.85
N SER A 3 -2.90 -1.51 22.17
CA SER A 3 -2.08 -2.10 23.24
C SER A 3 -1.63 -3.56 23.06
N GLY A 4 -1.74 -4.16 21.86
CA GLY A 4 -1.25 -5.54 21.65
C GLY A 4 -1.04 -6.03 20.22
N GLY A 5 -1.15 -5.16 19.21
CA GLY A 5 -0.99 -5.53 17.80
C GLY A 5 -2.09 -6.47 17.26
N PRO A 6 -1.94 -6.96 16.01
CA PRO A 6 -2.95 -7.79 15.34
C PRO A 6 -3.27 -9.10 16.11
N GLY A 7 -2.32 -9.65 16.85
CA GLY A 7 -2.50 -10.83 17.70
C GLY A 7 -3.42 -10.65 18.90
N ALA A 8 -3.62 -9.41 19.38
CA ALA A 8 -4.53 -9.10 20.48
C ALA A 8 -5.99 -8.91 20.05
N ILE A 9 -6.29 -9.03 18.75
CA ILE A 9 -7.64 -8.90 18.21
C ILE A 9 -8.47 -10.11 18.65
N THR A 10 -9.32 -9.88 19.66
CA THR A 10 -10.36 -10.81 20.08
C THR A 10 -11.70 -10.08 20.11
N LEU A 11 -12.78 -10.80 19.80
CA LEU A 11 -14.15 -10.27 19.88
C LEU A 11 -14.45 -9.69 21.28
N ARG A 12 -13.90 -10.30 22.34
CA ARG A 12 -14.07 -9.83 23.71
C ARG A 12 -13.27 -8.54 24.00
N ALA A 13 -12.05 -8.42 23.47
CA ALA A 13 -11.27 -7.21 23.60
C ALA A 13 -11.94 -6.03 22.87
N ILE A 14 -12.47 -6.27 21.67
CA ILE A 14 -13.17 -5.25 20.88
C ILE A 14 -14.52 -4.90 21.50
N ALA A 15 -15.31 -5.88 21.96
CA ALA A 15 -16.56 -5.61 22.67
C ALA A 15 -16.33 -4.73 23.90
N ARG A 16 -15.27 -5.00 24.67
CA ARG A 16 -14.88 -4.17 25.82
C ARG A 16 -14.46 -2.75 25.41
N GLU A 17 -13.67 -2.60 24.35
CA GLU A 17 -13.23 -1.29 23.82
C GLU A 17 -14.43 -0.47 23.31
N MET A 18 -15.44 -1.13 22.75
CA MET A 18 -16.69 -0.52 22.26
C MET A 18 -17.75 -0.31 23.36
N GLY A 19 -17.47 -0.66 24.62
CA GLY A 19 -18.46 -0.58 25.70
C GLY A 19 -19.65 -1.54 25.54
N MET A 20 -19.50 -2.58 24.72
CA MET A 20 -20.52 -3.57 24.40
C MET A 20 -20.36 -4.84 25.26
N THR A 21 -21.46 -5.56 25.43
CA THR A 21 -21.38 -6.92 25.99
C THR A 21 -20.79 -7.89 24.96
N PRO A 22 -20.05 -8.93 25.38
CA PRO A 22 -19.55 -9.95 24.47
C PRO A 22 -20.63 -10.65 23.63
N ASN A 23 -21.88 -10.69 24.09
CA ASN A 23 -22.99 -11.23 23.27
C ASN A 23 -23.45 -10.25 22.18
N ALA A 24 -23.41 -8.94 22.45
CA ALA A 24 -23.87 -7.94 21.49
C ALA A 24 -22.99 -7.91 20.24
N ILE A 25 -21.68 -8.18 20.35
CA ILE A 25 -20.78 -8.18 19.18
C ILE A 25 -21.06 -9.33 18.21
N TYR A 26 -21.55 -10.48 18.71
CA TYR A 26 -21.98 -11.59 17.85
C TYR A 26 -23.23 -11.28 17.02
N GLY A 27 -23.99 -10.23 17.38
CA GLY A 27 -25.08 -9.72 16.54
C GLY A 27 -24.61 -8.96 15.30
N TYR A 28 -23.35 -8.53 15.27
CA TYR A 28 -22.74 -7.82 14.13
C TYR A 28 -21.80 -8.71 13.32
N PHE A 29 -21.07 -9.62 13.98
CA PHE A 29 -20.11 -10.52 13.34
C PHE A 29 -20.32 -11.95 13.84
N ALA A 30 -20.60 -12.88 12.92
CA ALA A 30 -20.84 -14.27 13.28
C ALA A 30 -19.59 -14.95 13.83
N THR A 31 -18.42 -14.59 13.31
CA THR A 31 -17.12 -15.12 13.72
C THR A 31 -16.08 -14.02 13.94
N ARG A 32 -14.95 -14.40 14.56
CA ARG A 32 -13.77 -13.52 14.67
C ARG A 32 -13.22 -13.19 13.28
N ASP A 33 -13.24 -14.14 12.37
CA ASP A 33 -12.67 -13.96 11.03
C ASP A 33 -13.54 -13.01 10.20
N ASP A 34 -14.86 -13.00 10.40
CA ASP A 34 -15.74 -11.99 9.80
C ASP A 34 -15.37 -10.59 10.28
N LEU A 35 -15.15 -10.42 11.59
CA LEU A 35 -14.72 -9.13 12.15
C LEU A 35 -13.36 -8.70 11.60
N VAL A 36 -12.37 -9.59 11.58
CA VAL A 36 -11.03 -9.27 11.05
C VAL A 36 -11.10 -8.94 9.56
N THR A 37 -11.91 -9.67 8.78
CA THR A 37 -12.16 -9.39 7.36
C THR A 37 -12.72 -7.99 7.16
N THR A 38 -13.77 -7.62 7.91
CA THR A 38 -14.35 -6.28 7.83
C THR A 38 -13.35 -5.20 8.22
N LEU A 39 -12.58 -5.39 9.29
CA LEU A 39 -11.54 -4.43 9.69
C LEU A 39 -10.47 -4.25 8.62
N ILE A 40 -10.00 -5.34 8.01
CA ILE A 40 -9.02 -5.26 6.91
C ILE A 40 -9.63 -4.54 5.71
N SER A 41 -10.87 -4.85 5.35
CA SER A 41 -11.60 -4.18 4.26
C SER A 41 -11.74 -2.68 4.47
N ASP A 42 -12.17 -2.25 5.67
CA ASP A 42 -12.34 -0.84 6.01
C ASP A 42 -11.01 -0.09 5.97
N VAL A 43 -9.95 -0.69 6.51
CA VAL A 43 -8.60 -0.10 6.53
C VAL A 43 -8.02 0.00 5.11
N TYR A 44 -8.13 -1.05 4.29
CA TYR A 44 -7.71 -0.97 2.89
C TYR A 44 -8.51 0.06 2.10
N THR A 45 -9.82 0.15 2.34
CA THR A 45 -10.69 1.14 1.69
C THR A 45 -10.25 2.55 2.05
N SER A 46 -9.99 2.81 3.33
CA SER A 46 -9.48 4.12 3.78
C SER A 46 -8.14 4.47 3.13
N LEU A 47 -7.23 3.51 2.98
CA LEU A 47 -5.97 3.72 2.26
C LEU A 47 -6.22 4.02 0.77
N ALA A 48 -7.05 3.22 0.12
CA ALA A 48 -7.40 3.39 -1.30
C ALA A 48 -8.00 4.78 -1.56
N ASP A 49 -8.93 5.22 -0.71
CA ASP A 49 -9.54 6.55 -0.80
C ASP A 49 -8.52 7.68 -0.64
N ALA A 50 -7.55 7.53 0.28
CA ALA A 50 -6.51 8.52 0.47
C ALA A 50 -5.59 8.68 -0.74
N VAL A 51 -5.18 7.57 -1.36
CA VAL A 51 -4.31 7.62 -2.54
C VAL A 51 -5.06 8.01 -3.82
N ASP A 52 -6.32 7.61 -3.97
CA ASP A 52 -7.17 8.02 -5.09
C ASP A 52 -7.47 9.53 -5.03
N ALA A 53 -7.77 10.06 -3.84
CA ALA A 53 -7.95 11.51 -3.67
C ALA A 53 -6.70 12.30 -4.06
N ALA A 54 -5.50 11.78 -3.75
CA ALA A 54 -4.25 12.42 -4.14
C ALA A 54 -3.99 12.34 -5.65
N TRP A 55 -4.40 11.23 -6.28
CA TRP A 55 -4.37 11.09 -7.73
C TRP A 55 -5.28 12.11 -8.41
N ASP A 56 -6.54 12.20 -7.99
CA ASP A 56 -7.54 13.11 -8.56
C ASP A 56 -7.19 14.60 -8.34
N ALA A 57 -6.62 14.92 -7.18
CA ALA A 57 -6.17 16.26 -6.84
C ALA A 57 -4.89 16.69 -7.58
N THR A 58 -4.25 15.79 -8.34
CA THR A 58 -3.03 16.07 -9.09
C THR A 58 -3.35 16.25 -10.58
N PRO A 59 -3.55 17.49 -11.08
CA PRO A 59 -3.81 17.74 -12.50
C PRO A 59 -2.58 17.49 -13.38
N ALA A 60 -1.43 17.20 -12.75
CA ALA A 60 -0.15 17.10 -13.40
C ALA A 60 -0.11 15.91 -14.37
N LYS A 61 0.36 16.19 -15.58
CA LYS A 61 0.75 15.17 -16.56
C LYS A 61 2.12 14.56 -16.25
N ASP A 62 2.86 15.15 -15.32
CA ASP A 62 4.21 14.75 -14.99
C ASP A 62 4.23 13.50 -14.09
N PRO A 63 4.88 12.41 -14.51
CA PRO A 63 4.99 11.19 -13.70
C PRO A 63 5.66 11.43 -12.34
N ALA A 64 6.61 12.36 -12.24
CA ALA A 64 7.28 12.65 -10.97
C ALA A 64 6.34 13.25 -9.93
N ASP A 65 5.45 14.16 -10.36
CA ASP A 65 4.48 14.79 -9.46
C ASP A 65 3.46 13.76 -8.98
N ARG A 66 3.03 12.83 -9.84
CA ARG A 66 2.13 11.74 -9.46
C ARG A 66 2.75 10.79 -8.44
N ILE A 67 4.01 10.40 -8.64
CA ILE A 67 4.74 9.57 -7.68
C ILE A 67 4.84 10.27 -6.33
N ARG A 68 5.20 11.56 -6.32
CA ARG A 68 5.28 12.35 -5.08
C ARG A 68 3.94 12.48 -4.39
N ALA A 69 2.88 12.83 -5.12
CA ALA A 69 1.54 13.00 -4.57
C ALA A 69 1.04 11.69 -3.92
N TRP A 70 1.14 10.57 -4.64
CA TRP A 70 0.77 9.26 -4.11
C TRP A 70 1.61 8.89 -2.88
N ALA A 71 2.92 9.09 -2.93
CA ALA A 71 3.83 8.77 -1.83
C ALA A 71 3.53 9.59 -0.56
N HIS A 72 3.27 10.89 -0.70
CA HIS A 72 2.89 11.75 0.42
C HIS A 72 1.53 11.37 1.00
N ALA A 73 0.56 11.00 0.16
CA ALA A 73 -0.74 10.53 0.61
C ALA A 73 -0.64 9.20 1.36
N PHE A 74 0.11 8.24 0.83
CA PHE A 74 0.39 6.97 1.47
C PHE A 74 1.06 7.17 2.83
N ARG A 75 2.19 7.89 2.89
CA ARG A 75 2.89 8.16 4.16
C ARG A 75 1.99 8.92 5.14
N GLY A 76 1.29 9.96 4.69
CA GLY A 76 0.40 10.76 5.53
C GLY A 76 -0.72 9.92 6.14
N TRP A 77 -1.38 9.09 5.33
CA TRP A 77 -2.38 8.15 5.80
C TRP A 77 -1.80 7.17 6.82
N THR A 78 -0.63 6.60 6.54
CA THR A 78 0.02 5.62 7.41
C THR A 78 0.42 6.20 8.77
N LEU A 79 0.89 7.45 8.83
CA LEU A 79 1.24 8.10 10.09
C LEU A 79 0.02 8.42 10.95
N VAL A 80 -1.13 8.70 10.33
CA VAL A 80 -2.40 8.90 11.04
C VAL A 80 -3.02 7.54 11.45
N ASN A 81 -2.76 6.47 10.70
CA ASN A 81 -3.34 5.13 10.89
C ASN A 81 -2.28 4.02 11.10
N PRO A 82 -1.38 4.14 12.09
CA PRO A 82 -0.26 3.20 12.23
C PRO A 82 -0.71 1.78 12.56
N GLU A 83 -1.79 1.60 13.33
CA GLU A 83 -2.34 0.27 13.62
C GLU A 83 -3.06 -0.33 12.40
N GLY A 84 -3.72 0.49 11.60
CA GLY A 84 -4.30 0.06 10.33
C GLY A 84 -3.23 -0.44 9.38
N PHE A 85 -2.14 0.30 9.22
CA PHE A 85 -0.98 -0.13 8.44
C PHE A 85 -0.43 -1.49 8.91
N ARG A 86 -0.25 -1.68 10.22
CA ARG A 86 0.22 -2.96 10.77
C ARG A 86 -0.77 -4.11 10.57
N LEU A 87 -2.08 -3.81 10.54
CA LEU A 87 -3.10 -4.81 10.28
C LEU A 87 -3.01 -5.34 8.84
N ILE A 88 -2.73 -4.48 7.86
CA ILE A 88 -2.74 -4.85 6.44
C ILE A 88 -1.37 -5.24 5.86
N TYR A 89 -0.28 -4.72 6.43
CA TYR A 89 1.10 -4.92 5.94
C TYR A 89 2.06 -5.47 7.02
N GLY A 90 1.57 -5.80 8.20
CA GLY A 90 2.35 -6.42 9.27
C GLY A 90 2.22 -7.94 9.30
N ASP A 91 2.57 -8.51 10.45
CA ASP A 91 2.45 -9.95 10.65
C ASP A 91 0.98 -10.40 10.50
N PRO A 92 0.73 -11.55 9.83
CA PRO A 92 -0.60 -12.10 9.73
C PRO A 92 -1.26 -12.25 11.10
N VAL A 93 -2.55 -11.94 11.17
CA VAL A 93 -3.34 -12.16 12.39
C VAL A 93 -3.33 -13.66 12.72
N PRO A 94 -2.83 -14.09 13.89
CA PRO A 94 -2.77 -15.51 14.25
C PRO A 94 -4.15 -16.17 14.17
N GLY A 95 -4.20 -17.31 13.47
CA GLY A 95 -5.39 -18.13 13.29
C GLY A 95 -6.50 -17.53 12.44
N TYR A 96 -6.29 -16.35 11.83
CA TYR A 96 -7.23 -15.76 10.88
C TYR A 96 -7.07 -16.44 9.51
N ILE A 97 -8.20 -16.82 8.91
CA ILE A 97 -8.25 -17.31 7.54
C ILE A 97 -9.01 -16.28 6.70
N ALA A 98 -8.32 -15.67 5.73
CA ALA A 98 -8.97 -14.75 4.80
C ALA A 98 -9.96 -15.51 3.90
N PRO A 99 -11.09 -14.87 3.52
CA PRO A 99 -12.01 -15.47 2.56
C PRO A 99 -11.35 -15.63 1.19
N GLU A 100 -11.98 -16.43 0.33
CA GLU A 100 -11.58 -16.56 -1.07
C GLU A 100 -11.54 -15.17 -1.76
N GLY A 101 -10.48 -14.88 -2.50
CA GLY A 101 -10.24 -13.55 -3.09
C GLY A 101 -9.61 -12.52 -2.13
N GLY A 102 -9.46 -12.87 -0.84
CA GLY A 102 -8.85 -12.02 0.17
C GLY A 102 -9.86 -11.13 0.90
N ALA A 103 -9.39 -10.45 1.95
CA ALA A 103 -10.24 -9.70 2.87
C ALA A 103 -10.80 -8.38 2.30
N ALA A 104 -10.14 -7.83 1.27
CA ALA A 104 -10.41 -6.51 0.72
C ALA A 104 -10.15 -6.45 -0.80
N PRO A 105 -10.76 -7.34 -1.62
CA PRO A 105 -10.38 -7.52 -3.02
C PRO A 105 -10.46 -6.23 -3.84
N ASP A 106 -11.56 -5.48 -3.70
CA ASP A 106 -11.80 -4.25 -4.46
C ASP A 106 -10.83 -3.12 -4.07
N ALA A 107 -10.66 -2.87 -2.77
CA ALA A 107 -9.76 -1.83 -2.27
C ALA A 107 -8.28 -2.17 -2.54
N ALA A 108 -7.88 -3.43 -2.37
CA ALA A 108 -6.53 -3.88 -2.72
C ALA A 108 -6.28 -3.76 -4.23
N GLN A 109 -7.29 -4.05 -5.06
CA GLN A 109 -7.19 -3.84 -6.51
C GLN A 109 -7.02 -2.35 -6.86
N ARG A 110 -7.79 -1.44 -6.25
CA ARG A 110 -7.62 0.01 -6.46
C ARG A 110 -6.19 0.47 -6.17
N VAL A 111 -5.63 0.10 -5.02
CA VAL A 111 -4.26 0.44 -4.64
C VAL A 111 -3.24 -0.15 -5.62
N CYS A 112 -3.42 -1.42 -6.02
CA CYS A 112 -2.57 -2.09 -7.01
C CYS A 112 -2.61 -1.39 -8.38
N THR A 113 -3.80 -1.01 -8.84
CA THR A 113 -4.01 -0.28 -10.10
C THR A 113 -3.39 1.11 -10.04
N ALA A 114 -3.57 1.86 -8.95
CA ALA A 114 -2.99 3.18 -8.76
C ALA A 114 -1.46 3.13 -8.81
N LEU A 115 -0.84 2.20 -8.08
CA LEU A 115 0.60 1.97 -8.07
C LEU A 115 1.12 1.59 -9.46
N THR A 116 0.44 0.68 -10.16
CA THR A 116 0.80 0.31 -11.53
C THR A 116 0.65 1.49 -12.49
N GLY A 117 -0.33 2.36 -12.26
CA GLY A 117 -0.52 3.62 -12.98
C GLY A 117 0.67 4.57 -12.83
N LEU A 118 1.35 4.59 -11.68
CA LEU A 118 2.60 5.34 -11.50
C LEU A 118 3.70 4.81 -12.40
N ALA A 119 3.90 3.49 -12.43
CA ALA A 119 4.88 2.85 -13.30
C ALA A 119 4.56 3.06 -14.78
N ALA A 120 3.29 2.92 -15.17
CA ALA A 120 2.84 3.17 -16.54
C ALA A 120 3.07 4.63 -16.97
N ALA A 121 2.83 5.59 -16.08
CA ALA A 121 3.12 7.00 -16.35
C ALA A 121 4.64 7.25 -16.49
N ALA A 122 5.46 6.60 -15.67
CA ALA A 122 6.92 6.75 -15.71
C ALA A 122 7.59 5.95 -16.84
N TRP A 123 6.93 4.91 -17.37
CA TRP A 123 7.51 3.97 -18.32
C TRP A 123 8.16 4.62 -19.55
N PRO A 124 7.56 5.62 -20.22
CA PRO A 124 8.19 6.28 -21.37
C PRO A 124 9.55 6.93 -21.06
N HIS A 125 9.82 7.28 -19.80
CA HIS A 125 11.10 7.82 -19.36
C HIS A 125 12.08 6.73 -18.91
N ALA A 126 11.54 5.69 -18.28
CA ALA A 126 12.30 4.60 -17.67
C ALA A 126 12.68 3.50 -18.66
N GLU A 127 11.94 3.29 -19.75
CA GLU A 127 12.08 2.15 -20.67
C GLU A 127 13.53 1.89 -21.10
N ARG A 128 14.27 2.95 -21.47
CA ARG A 128 15.69 2.85 -21.86
C ARG A 128 16.60 2.28 -20.77
N LEU A 129 16.24 2.44 -19.49
CA LEU A 129 16.98 1.91 -18.34
C LEU A 129 16.71 0.42 -18.13
N TYR A 130 15.68 -0.12 -18.78
CA TYR A 130 15.28 -1.52 -18.74
C TYR A 130 15.54 -2.23 -20.08
N ALA A 131 16.39 -1.67 -20.96
CA ALA A 131 16.67 -2.23 -22.29
C ALA A 131 17.22 -3.68 -22.23
N ASP A 132 18.01 -3.98 -21.20
CA ASP A 132 18.61 -5.31 -20.97
C ASP A 132 17.80 -6.15 -19.94
N SER A 133 16.58 -5.73 -19.61
CA SER A 133 15.71 -6.46 -18.68
C SER A 133 15.25 -7.79 -19.28
N ASP A 134 15.33 -8.86 -18.50
CA ASP A 134 14.93 -10.22 -18.90
C ASP A 134 13.59 -10.68 -18.32
N PHE A 135 12.92 -9.86 -17.48
CA PHE A 135 11.59 -10.15 -16.93
C PHE A 135 10.59 -10.64 -17.99
N GLN A 136 9.96 -11.76 -17.68
CA GLN A 136 8.91 -12.40 -18.46
C GLN A 136 7.58 -12.35 -17.71
N TRP A 137 6.48 -12.55 -18.44
CA TRP A 137 5.16 -12.66 -17.82
C TRP A 137 5.08 -13.81 -16.80
N SER A 138 5.83 -14.89 -17.02
CA SER A 138 5.90 -16.05 -16.10
C SER A 138 6.52 -15.74 -14.74
N ASP A 139 7.18 -14.59 -14.58
CA ASP A 139 7.85 -14.21 -13.33
C ASP A 139 6.90 -13.58 -12.33
N PHE A 140 5.64 -13.32 -12.73
CA PHE A 140 4.63 -12.68 -11.92
C PHE A 140 3.47 -13.62 -11.59
N ASP A 141 2.89 -13.45 -10.41
CA ASP A 141 1.70 -14.18 -9.98
C ASP A 141 0.50 -13.91 -10.89
N ALA A 142 -0.29 -14.95 -11.18
CA ALA A 142 -1.45 -14.83 -12.06
C ALA A 142 -2.49 -13.82 -11.54
N GLY A 143 -2.72 -13.78 -10.22
CA GLY A 143 -3.66 -12.85 -9.60
C GLY A 143 -3.21 -11.38 -9.66
N LEU A 144 -1.89 -11.13 -9.77
CA LEU A 144 -1.38 -9.80 -10.10
C LEU A 144 -1.66 -9.47 -11.57
N LEU A 145 -1.35 -10.39 -12.48
CA LEU A 145 -1.51 -10.18 -13.92
C LEU A 145 -2.97 -9.99 -14.34
N ASP A 146 -3.90 -10.67 -13.70
CA ASP A 146 -5.35 -10.53 -13.92
C ASP A 146 -5.84 -9.10 -13.63
N LYS A 147 -5.16 -8.37 -12.75
CA LYS A 147 -5.47 -6.97 -12.42
C LYS A 147 -4.75 -6.00 -13.36
N VAL A 148 -3.47 -6.28 -13.65
CA VAL A 148 -2.59 -5.36 -14.39
C VAL A 148 -2.90 -5.36 -15.89
N ARG A 149 -3.04 -6.52 -16.53
CA ARG A 149 -3.14 -6.60 -17.99
C ARG A 149 -4.40 -5.93 -18.56
N PRO A 150 -5.59 -6.05 -17.94
CA PRO A 150 -6.77 -5.35 -18.43
C PRO A 150 -6.67 -3.83 -18.29
N ALA A 151 -6.05 -3.34 -17.22
CA ALA A 151 -5.92 -1.90 -16.94
C ALA A 151 -4.77 -1.24 -17.73
N PHE A 152 -3.69 -1.98 -18.00
CA PHE A 152 -2.47 -1.47 -18.64
C PHE A 152 -1.97 -2.41 -19.75
N PRO A 153 -2.73 -2.57 -20.85
CA PRO A 153 -2.45 -3.59 -21.88
C PRO A 153 -1.13 -3.38 -22.64
N HIS A 154 -0.55 -2.17 -22.58
CA HIS A 154 0.69 -1.81 -23.24
C HIS A 154 1.91 -1.80 -22.31
N LEU A 155 1.73 -2.05 -21.01
CA LEU A 155 2.84 -2.12 -20.07
C LEU A 155 3.56 -3.46 -20.24
N PRO A 156 4.88 -3.50 -20.51
CA PRO A 156 5.62 -4.76 -20.63
C PRO A 156 5.91 -5.37 -19.24
N PRO A 157 6.39 -6.64 -19.17
CA PRO A 157 6.78 -7.28 -17.91
C PRO A 157 7.72 -6.43 -17.04
N ALA A 158 8.72 -5.80 -17.67
CA ALA A 158 9.65 -4.88 -16.99
C ALA A 158 8.95 -3.65 -16.37
N GLY A 159 7.83 -3.21 -16.94
CA GLY A 159 6.99 -2.16 -16.36
C GLY A 159 6.22 -2.62 -15.12
N VAL A 160 5.84 -3.89 -15.05
CA VAL A 160 5.26 -4.50 -13.84
C VAL A 160 6.33 -4.61 -12.74
N ALA A 161 7.54 -5.04 -13.10
CA ALA A 161 8.68 -5.02 -12.17
C ALA A 161 8.97 -3.60 -11.66
N LEU A 162 8.87 -2.58 -12.52
CA LEU A 162 8.99 -1.18 -12.10
C LEU A 162 7.91 -0.79 -11.07
N ALA A 163 6.65 -1.24 -11.24
CA ALA A 163 5.59 -0.97 -10.26
C ALA A 163 5.93 -1.56 -8.88
N LEU A 164 6.42 -2.79 -8.83
CA LEU A 164 6.86 -3.44 -7.58
C LEU A 164 8.08 -2.74 -6.97
N ARG A 165 9.02 -2.26 -7.81
CA ARG A 165 10.16 -1.47 -7.36
C ARG A 165 9.70 -0.15 -6.73
N ILE A 166 8.83 0.60 -7.39
CA ILE A 166 8.24 1.83 -6.84
C ILE A 166 7.60 1.52 -5.50
N TRP A 167 6.78 0.47 -5.42
CA TRP A 167 6.15 0.05 -4.16
C TRP A 167 7.17 -0.19 -3.04
N GLY A 168 8.24 -0.94 -3.31
CA GLY A 168 9.30 -1.19 -2.33
C GLY A 168 9.95 0.09 -1.80
N HIS A 169 10.27 1.04 -2.69
CA HIS A 169 10.87 2.32 -2.31
C HIS A 169 9.92 3.23 -1.52
N LEU A 170 8.61 3.18 -1.79
CA LEU A 170 7.61 3.95 -1.04
C LEU A 170 7.26 3.31 0.30
N HIS A 171 7.15 1.99 0.33
CA HIS A 171 6.72 1.22 1.49
C HIS A 171 7.85 1.04 2.52
N GLY A 172 9.08 0.80 2.07
CA GLY A 172 10.22 0.47 2.93
C GLY A 172 10.50 1.51 4.02
N PRO A 173 10.73 2.79 3.69
CA PRO A 173 10.99 3.83 4.69
C PRO A 173 9.81 4.03 5.65
N VAL A 174 8.58 3.95 5.14
CA VAL A 174 7.36 4.08 5.94
C VAL A 174 7.22 2.92 6.94
N SER A 175 7.50 1.68 6.52
CA SER A 175 7.58 0.54 7.43
C SER A 175 8.61 0.75 8.52
N LEU A 176 9.83 1.18 8.17
CA LEU A 176 10.88 1.44 9.16
C LEU A 176 10.46 2.50 10.19
N GLU A 177 9.72 3.52 9.75
CA GLU A 177 9.15 4.55 10.64
C GLU A 177 8.07 3.97 11.56
N ILE A 178 7.10 3.25 11.01
CA ILE A 178 5.96 2.71 11.76
C ILE A 178 6.39 1.63 12.76
N TYR A 179 7.30 0.75 12.38
CA TYR A 179 7.85 -0.27 13.29
C TYR A 179 8.90 0.30 14.25
N GLY A 180 9.20 1.61 14.17
CA GLY A 180 10.02 2.32 15.14
C GLY A 180 11.53 2.15 14.93
N HIS A 181 11.95 1.52 13.84
CA HIS A 181 13.36 1.31 13.51
C HIS A 181 14.13 2.62 13.25
N LEU A 182 13.43 3.71 12.89
CA LEU A 182 14.07 5.02 12.67
C LEU A 182 14.25 5.87 13.94
N ARG A 183 13.56 5.56 15.04
CA ARG A 183 13.48 6.45 16.23
C ARG A 183 14.83 6.81 16.84
N ASN A 184 15.77 5.87 16.85
CA ASN A 184 17.12 6.07 17.41
C ASN A 184 18.15 6.46 16.34
N GLN A 185 17.76 6.46 15.06
CA GLN A 185 18.65 6.66 13.93
C GLN A 185 18.56 8.09 13.38
N THR A 186 17.38 8.71 13.46
CA THR A 186 17.16 10.07 12.96
C THR A 186 16.03 10.78 13.71
N ALA A 187 16.18 12.09 13.89
CA ALA A 187 15.11 12.97 14.35
C ALA A 187 14.27 13.55 13.20
N SER A 188 14.54 13.15 11.95
CA SER A 188 13.88 13.70 10.75
C SER A 188 13.58 12.62 9.71
N PRO A 189 12.72 11.63 10.02
CA PRO A 189 12.34 10.57 9.07
C PRO A 189 11.67 11.13 7.81
N GLU A 190 10.96 12.26 7.91
CA GLU A 190 10.37 12.94 6.75
C GLU A 190 11.42 13.39 5.72
N LYS A 191 12.57 13.90 6.17
CA LYS A 191 13.65 14.32 5.25
C LYS A 191 14.26 13.13 4.52
N LEU A 192 14.40 11.98 5.20
CA LEU A 192 14.84 10.75 4.56
C LEU A 192 13.84 10.29 3.50
N PHE A 193 12.55 10.31 3.83
CA PHE A 193 11.50 9.97 2.86
C PHE A 193 11.50 10.90 1.66
N HIS A 194 11.64 12.22 1.87
CA HIS A 194 11.71 13.19 0.78
C HIS A 194 12.93 12.97 -0.13
N GLU A 195 14.10 12.70 0.46
CA GLU A 195 15.30 12.39 -0.31
C GLU A 195 15.12 11.10 -1.12
N GLU A 196 14.54 10.06 -0.51
CA GLU A 196 14.22 8.80 -1.18
C GLU A 196 13.32 9.03 -2.40
N LEU A 197 12.28 9.86 -2.28
CA LEU A 197 11.42 10.21 -3.42
C LEU A 197 12.18 10.95 -4.53
N THR A 198 13.08 11.85 -4.16
CA THR A 198 13.92 12.59 -5.11
C THR A 198 14.84 11.62 -5.87
N GLN A 199 15.51 10.71 -5.16
CA GLN A 199 16.39 9.70 -5.75
C GLN A 199 15.62 8.68 -6.59
N LEU A 200 14.45 8.22 -6.12
CA LEU A 200 13.57 7.33 -6.86
C LEU A 200 13.20 7.94 -8.22
N VAL A 201 12.66 9.16 -8.23
CA VAL A 201 12.26 9.85 -9.48
C VAL A 201 13.45 10.03 -10.42
N ALA A 202 14.61 10.45 -9.91
CA ALA A 202 15.83 10.59 -10.71
C ALA A 202 16.27 9.25 -11.33
N SER A 203 16.16 8.16 -10.57
CA SER A 203 16.49 6.80 -11.02
C SER A 203 15.57 6.26 -12.12
N LEU A 204 14.43 6.92 -12.38
CA LEU A 204 13.52 6.60 -13.49
C LEU A 204 13.85 7.40 -14.76
N GLY A 205 14.92 8.20 -14.74
CA GLY A 205 15.32 9.05 -15.86
C GLY A 205 14.42 10.27 -16.06
N ILE A 206 13.59 10.61 -15.08
CA ILE A 206 12.74 11.80 -15.09
C ILE A 206 13.58 12.98 -14.59
N ALA A 207 13.70 14.03 -15.42
CA ALA A 207 14.51 15.20 -15.07
C ALA A 207 13.92 15.94 -13.85
N PRO A 208 14.76 16.44 -12.93
CA PRO A 208 14.29 17.32 -11.88
C PRO A 208 13.70 18.60 -12.50
N LYS A 209 12.58 19.08 -11.94
CA LYS A 209 12.13 20.44 -12.21
C LYS A 209 13.10 21.38 -11.49
N GLY A 210 13.75 22.25 -12.26
CA GLY A 210 14.62 23.30 -11.73
C GLY A 210 13.86 24.35 -10.94
#